data_AF-A0A2G8L8T9-F1
#
_entry.id   AF-A0A2G8L8T9-F1
#
_cell.length_a   1.000
_cell.length_b   1.000
_cell.length_c   1.000
_cell.angle_alpha   90.00
_cell.angle_beta   90.00
_cell.angle_gamma   90.00
#
_symmetry.space_group_name_H-M   'P 1'
#
loop_
_entity.id
_entity.type
_entity.pdbx_description
1 polymer ?
#
loop_
_entity_poly.entity_id
_entity_poly.type
_entity_poly.pdbx_seq_one_letter_code
_entity_poly.pdbx_strand_id
1 'polypeptide(L)'
;MWCISCGETGYRCFKAVMFLVGFILATGIIFMICEQESSLDRTINAAIALGIGLLCGLLTMIIEVVGLFMTGVHMGLFMAVAVLIVMEQFYMPSELYIPLLITFGLCIVFALLTLKFQKECVVLATSLIGGAIVTSCSDYFLEILRMVQYIYDRFRLRQSAELCWYSWVVFGVWPFISLIGMLVQFTITSRGYNHKD
;
A
#
# COMPACT_ATOMS: atom_id res chain seq x y z
N MET A 1 -23.85 6.04 10.41
CA MET A 1 -23.90 7.41 9.86
C MET A 1 -23.02 8.27 10.75
N TRP A 2 -21.71 8.24 10.52
CA TRP A 2 -20.73 8.86 11.41
C TRP A 2 -20.33 10.23 10.85
N CYS A 3 -20.62 11.27 11.62
CA CYS A 3 -20.15 12.62 11.40
C CYS A 3 -18.62 12.63 11.32
N ILE A 4 -18.12 12.86 10.11
CA ILE A 4 -16.78 13.38 9.85
C ILE A 4 -16.78 14.82 10.37
N SER A 5 -16.70 14.99 11.69
CA SER A 5 -16.50 16.29 12.32
C SER A 5 -15.01 16.64 12.21
N CYS A 6 -14.60 17.13 11.03
CA CYS A 6 -13.31 17.78 10.85
C CYS A 6 -13.32 18.65 9.58
N GLY A 7 -14.18 19.68 9.55
CA GLY A 7 -14.21 20.73 8.52
C GLY A 7 -14.46 20.25 7.08
N GLU A 8 -14.91 21.15 6.21
CA GLU A 8 -15.09 20.86 4.78
C GLU A 8 -13.79 20.38 4.09
N THR A 9 -12.63 20.59 4.73
CA THR A 9 -11.30 20.16 4.25
C THR A 9 -11.02 18.69 4.54
N GLY A 10 -11.46 18.12 5.67
CA GLY A 10 -11.14 16.74 6.07
C GLY A 10 -11.84 15.68 5.22
N TYR A 11 -13.10 15.91 4.86
CA TYR A 11 -13.86 14.98 4.01
C TYR A 11 -13.30 14.86 2.59
N ARG A 12 -12.78 15.96 2.04
CA ARG A 12 -12.18 15.99 0.70
C ARG A 12 -10.87 15.19 0.65
N CYS A 13 -10.04 15.31 1.69
CA CYS A 13 -8.82 14.52 1.81
C CYS A 13 -9.12 13.02 1.94
N PHE A 14 -10.16 12.64 2.69
CA PHE A 14 -10.57 11.24 2.83
C PHE A 14 -10.94 10.59 1.49
N LYS A 15 -11.75 11.27 0.67
CA LYS A 15 -12.09 10.80 -0.69
C LYS A 15 -10.90 10.74 -1.62
N ALA A 16 -9.98 11.71 -1.54
CA ALA A 16 -8.77 11.71 -2.33
C ALA A 16 -7.85 10.53 -1.97
N VAL A 17 -7.77 10.17 -0.69
CA VAL A 17 -7.04 8.98 -0.24
C VAL A 17 -7.65 7.70 -0.81
N MET A 18 -8.97 7.55 -0.77
CA MET A 18 -9.64 6.38 -1.36
C MET A 18 -9.36 6.26 -2.85
N PHE A 19 -9.47 7.37 -3.58
CA PHE A 19 -9.11 7.43 -5.00
C PHE A 19 -7.68 6.98 -5.26
N LEU A 20 -6.72 7.52 -4.50
CA LEU A 20 -5.30 7.23 -4.68
C LEU A 20 -4.98 5.75 -4.41
N VAL A 21 -5.54 5.18 -3.35
CA VAL A 21 -5.35 3.77 -3.00
C VAL A 21 -5.92 2.87 -4.09
N GLY A 22 -7.16 3.13 -4.52
CA GLY A 22 -7.82 2.37 -5.58
C GLY A 22 -7.04 2.45 -6.89
N PHE A 23 -6.57 3.64 -7.24
CA PHE A 23 -5.74 3.89 -8.41
C PHE A 23 -4.42 3.11 -8.37
N ILE A 24 -3.65 3.23 -7.29
CA ILE A 24 -2.33 2.58 -7.17
C ILE A 24 -2.45 1.06 -7.22
N LEU A 25 -3.39 0.48 -6.47
CA LEU A 25 -3.60 -0.97 -6.47
C LEU A 25 -4.05 -1.49 -7.84
N ALA A 26 -5.04 -0.84 -8.46
CA ALA A 26 -5.58 -1.27 -9.74
C ALA A 26 -4.56 -1.12 -10.87
N THR A 27 -3.88 0.04 -10.98
CA THR A 27 -2.83 0.21 -11.99
C THR A 27 -1.71 -0.81 -11.79
N GLY A 28 -1.27 -1.05 -10.55
CA GLY A 28 -0.25 -2.06 -10.25
C GLY A 28 -0.65 -3.45 -10.71
N ILE A 29 -1.81 -3.95 -10.28
CA ILE A 29 -2.28 -5.31 -10.62
C ILE A 29 -2.50 -5.46 -12.15
N ILE A 30 -3.15 -4.48 -12.79
CA ILE A 30 -3.41 -4.55 -14.22
C ILE A 30 -2.11 -4.48 -15.03
N PHE A 31 -1.16 -3.63 -14.64
CA PHE A 31 0.14 -3.56 -15.30
C PHE A 31 0.87 -4.91 -15.25
N MET A 32 0.85 -5.58 -14.10
CA MET A 32 1.45 -6.90 -13.91
C MET A 32 0.82 -7.96 -14.81
N ILE A 33 -0.52 -7.96 -14.92
CA ILE A 33 -1.26 -8.88 -15.79
C ILE A 33 -0.94 -8.60 -17.25
N CYS A 34 -0.95 -7.34 -17.68
CA CYS A 34 -0.65 -6.96 -19.06
C CYS A 34 0.78 -7.34 -19.46
N GLU A 35 1.78 -7.16 -18.61
CA GLU A 35 3.16 -7.57 -18.88
C GLU A 35 3.33 -9.09 -18.99
N GLN A 36 2.45 -9.87 -18.37
CA GLN A 36 2.51 -11.34 -18.41
C GLN A 36 1.75 -11.93 -19.60
N GLU A 37 0.62 -11.34 -19.98
CA GLU A 37 -0.29 -11.87 -21.00
C GLU A 37 -0.09 -11.23 -22.39
N SER A 38 0.33 -9.97 -22.47
CA SER A 38 0.41 -9.24 -23.73
C SER A 38 1.85 -9.17 -24.25
N SER A 39 2.03 -9.41 -25.54
CA SER A 39 3.29 -9.13 -26.23
C SER A 39 3.34 -7.68 -26.77
N LEU A 40 2.52 -6.78 -26.22
CA LEU A 40 2.43 -5.39 -26.67
C LEU A 40 3.61 -4.58 -26.11
N ASP A 41 3.88 -3.44 -26.74
CA ASP A 41 4.89 -2.52 -26.22
C ASP A 41 4.56 -2.06 -24.80
N ARG A 42 5.60 -1.95 -23.95
CA ARG A 42 5.47 -1.63 -22.53
C ARG A 42 4.73 -0.30 -22.30
N THR A 43 4.89 0.64 -23.22
CA THR A 43 4.19 1.94 -23.19
C THR A 43 2.67 1.77 -23.31
N ILE A 44 2.22 0.85 -24.17
CA ILE A 44 0.80 0.57 -24.39
C ILE A 44 0.21 -0.15 -23.17
N ASN A 45 0.95 -1.13 -22.62
CA ASN A 45 0.57 -1.82 -21.39
C ASN A 45 0.40 -0.84 -20.22
N ALA A 46 1.34 0.10 -20.06
CA ALA A 46 1.25 1.15 -19.05
C ALA A 46 0.03 2.06 -19.28
N ALA A 47 -0.26 2.46 -20.52
CA ALA A 47 -1.41 3.30 -20.84
C ALA A 47 -2.75 2.62 -20.50
N ILE A 48 -2.90 1.34 -20.84
CA ILE A 48 -4.11 0.55 -20.52
C ILE A 48 -4.27 0.42 -19.00
N ALA A 49 -3.19 0.10 -18.29
CA ALA A 49 -3.20 -0.03 -16.83
C ALA A 49 -3.53 1.28 -16.12
N LEU A 50 -3.03 2.41 -16.63
CA LEU A 50 -3.38 3.74 -16.12
C LEU A 50 -4.85 4.09 -16.38
N GLY A 51 -5.37 3.76 -17.57
CA GLY A 51 -6.77 3.98 -17.90
C GLY A 51 -7.73 3.20 -17.01
N ILE A 52 -7.49 1.89 -16.85
CA ILE A 52 -8.30 1.02 -15.97
C ILE A 52 -8.14 1.43 -14.51
N GLY A 53 -6.92 1.76 -14.08
CA GLY A 53 -6.66 2.22 -12.73
C GLY A 53 -7.37 3.54 -12.40
N LEU A 54 -7.42 4.49 -13.35
CA LEU A 54 -8.16 5.74 -13.18
C LEU A 54 -9.65 5.51 -12.98
N LEU A 55 -10.25 4.62 -13.80
CA LEU A 55 -11.65 4.23 -13.66
C LEU A 55 -11.92 3.54 -12.31
N CYS A 56 -11.03 2.65 -11.89
CA CYS A 56 -11.13 1.96 -10.60
C CYS A 56 -10.97 2.93 -9.42
N GLY A 57 -10.01 3.85 -9.47
CA GLY A 57 -9.82 4.91 -8.49
C GLY A 57 -11.07 5.78 -8.36
N LEU A 58 -11.65 6.21 -9.48
CA LEU A 58 -12.88 6.99 -9.48
C LEU A 58 -14.05 6.20 -8.87
N LEU A 59 -14.17 4.91 -9.16
CA LEU A 59 -15.17 4.04 -8.55
C LEU A 59 -15.00 3.97 -7.03
N THR A 60 -13.77 3.85 -6.52
CA THR A 60 -13.50 3.83 -5.07
C THR A 60 -13.78 5.17 -4.39
N MET A 61 -13.71 6.28 -5.11
CA MET A 61 -14.11 7.60 -4.62
C MET A 61 -15.64 7.75 -4.49
N ILE A 62 -16.39 7.11 -5.38
CA ILE A 62 -17.86 7.11 -5.38
C ILE A 62 -18.39 6.15 -4.31
N ILE A 63 -17.82 4.95 -4.22
CA ILE A 63 -18.26 3.90 -3.30
C ILE A 63 -17.28 3.82 -2.13
N GLU A 64 -17.52 4.64 -1.09
CA GLU A 64 -16.63 4.77 0.06
C GLU A 64 -16.32 3.43 0.74
N VAL A 65 -17.30 2.51 0.83
CA VAL A 65 -17.10 1.17 1.41
C VAL A 65 -16.06 0.35 0.64
N VAL A 66 -16.05 0.45 -0.69
CA VAL A 66 -15.06 -0.23 -1.55
C VAL A 66 -13.69 0.42 -1.38
N GLY A 67 -13.63 1.75 -1.26
CA GLY A 67 -12.39 2.48 -0.95
C GLY A 67 -11.77 2.07 0.39
N LEU A 68 -12.59 1.92 1.44
CA LEU A 68 -12.16 1.43 2.75
C LEU A 68 -11.65 -0.01 2.69
N PHE A 69 -12.35 -0.89 1.97
CA PHE A 69 -11.92 -2.26 1.74
C PHE A 69 -10.56 -2.31 1.03
N MET A 70 -10.40 -1.57 -0.06
CA MET A 70 -9.14 -1.45 -0.81
C MET A 70 -7.99 -0.91 0.05
N THR A 71 -8.28 0.04 0.93
CA THR A 71 -7.29 0.57 1.90
C THR A 71 -6.79 -0.52 2.84
N GLY A 72 -7.70 -1.37 3.34
CA GLY A 72 -7.31 -2.50 4.18
C GLY A 72 -6.57 -3.61 3.42
N VAL A 73 -6.90 -3.85 2.15
CA VAL A 73 -6.12 -4.76 1.29
C VAL A 73 -4.70 -4.24 1.11
N HIS A 74 -4.52 -2.94 0.84
CA HIS A 74 -3.20 -2.32 0.70
C HIS A 74 -2.35 -2.48 1.98
N MET A 75 -2.99 -2.29 3.13
CA MET A 75 -2.40 -2.52 4.44
C MET A 75 -1.99 -3.98 4.67
N GLY A 76 -2.86 -4.93 4.33
CA GLY A 76 -2.55 -6.35 4.41
C GLY A 76 -1.40 -6.77 3.48
N LEU A 77 -1.30 -6.15 2.31
CA LEU A 77 -0.19 -6.38 1.37
C LEU A 77 1.14 -5.94 1.96
N PHE A 78 1.22 -4.75 2.58
CA PHE A 78 2.42 -4.29 3.27
C PHE A 78 2.83 -5.21 4.42
N MET A 79 1.87 -5.65 5.23
CA MET A 79 2.13 -6.61 6.31
C MET A 79 2.59 -7.96 5.77
N ALA A 80 2.00 -8.43 4.67
CA ALA A 80 2.40 -9.68 4.01
C ALA A 80 3.85 -9.61 3.52
N VAL A 81 4.25 -8.51 2.88
CA VAL A 81 5.64 -8.28 2.47
C VAL A 81 6.57 -8.36 3.68
N ALA A 82 6.25 -7.69 4.79
CA ALA A 82 7.06 -7.75 6.00
C ALA A 82 7.19 -9.18 6.56
N VAL A 83 6.08 -9.93 6.64
CA VAL A 83 6.07 -11.32 7.10
C VAL A 83 6.89 -12.22 6.17
N LEU A 84 6.80 -12.04 4.85
CA LEU A 84 7.55 -12.83 3.88
C LEU A 84 9.06 -12.58 3.98
N ILE A 85 9.48 -11.33 4.18
CA ILE A 85 10.89 -10.97 4.40
C ILE A 85 11.41 -11.61 5.69
N VAL A 86 10.64 -11.56 6.78
CA VAL A 86 11.03 -12.18 8.06
C VAL A 86 11.09 -13.70 7.93
N MET A 87 10.09 -14.32 7.29
CA MET A 87 10.06 -15.76 7.08
C MET A 87 11.28 -16.25 6.29
N GLU A 88 11.74 -15.48 5.30
CA GLU A 88 12.92 -15.80 4.51
C GLU A 88 14.21 -15.91 5.35
N GLN A 89 14.31 -15.15 6.45
CA GLN A 89 15.47 -15.25 7.35
C GLN A 89 15.57 -16.61 8.06
N PHE A 90 14.45 -17.34 8.17
CA PHE A 90 14.38 -18.62 8.88
C PHE A 90 14.14 -19.81 7.95
N TYR A 91 13.37 -19.61 6.86
CA TYR A 91 12.95 -20.68 5.96
C TYR A 91 12.73 -20.17 4.54
N MET A 92 13.29 -20.85 3.55
CA MET A 92 13.01 -20.60 2.13
C MET A 92 11.85 -21.50 1.66
N PRO A 93 10.62 -20.96 1.49
CA PRO A 93 9.52 -21.73 0.93
C PRO A 93 9.84 -22.11 -0.52
N SER A 94 9.79 -23.41 -0.82
CA SER A 94 9.93 -23.95 -2.17
C SER A 94 8.64 -23.88 -2.99
N GLU A 95 7.50 -23.64 -2.34
CA GLU A 95 6.17 -23.78 -2.91
C GLU A 95 5.37 -22.47 -2.93
N LEU A 96 4.70 -22.17 -4.03
CA LEU A 96 4.00 -20.90 -4.28
C LEU A 96 2.75 -20.71 -3.40
N TYR A 97 2.14 -21.81 -2.94
CA TYR A 97 0.90 -21.74 -2.16
C TYR A 97 1.09 -21.08 -0.79
N ILE A 98 2.28 -21.19 -0.18
CA ILE A 98 2.58 -20.63 1.15
C ILE A 98 2.53 -19.09 1.12
N PRO A 99 3.34 -18.39 0.29
CA PRO A 99 3.31 -16.93 0.24
C PRO A 99 1.97 -16.39 -0.25
N LEU A 100 1.30 -17.12 -1.13
CA LEU A 100 -0.03 -16.76 -1.64
C LEU A 100 -1.07 -16.81 -0.51
N LEU A 101 -1.11 -17.89 0.26
CA LEU A 101 -2.03 -18.04 1.39
C LEU A 101 -1.80 -16.97 2.47
N ILE A 102 -0.54 -16.69 2.81
CA ILE A 102 -0.18 -15.64 3.78
C ILE A 102 -0.65 -14.27 3.28
N THR A 103 -0.40 -13.96 2.01
CA THR A 103 -0.76 -12.67 1.42
C THR A 103 -2.28 -12.49 1.38
N PHE A 104 -3.02 -13.45 0.81
CA PHE A 104 -4.48 -13.37 0.76
C PHE A 104 -5.11 -13.36 2.16
N GLY A 105 -4.59 -14.17 3.09
CA GLY A 105 -5.06 -14.20 4.47
C GLY A 105 -4.91 -12.84 5.17
N LEU A 106 -3.71 -12.24 5.09
CA LEU A 106 -3.46 -10.92 5.67
C LEU A 106 -4.27 -9.82 4.98
N CYS A 107 -4.40 -9.83 3.66
CA CYS A 107 -5.25 -8.89 2.92
C CYS A 107 -6.71 -8.93 3.42
N ILE A 108 -7.30 -10.11 3.58
CA ILE A 108 -8.68 -10.25 4.06
C ILE A 108 -8.81 -9.78 5.51
N VAL A 109 -7.89 -10.18 6.39
CA VAL A 109 -7.91 -9.77 7.81
C VAL A 109 -7.82 -8.25 7.95
N PHE A 110 -6.88 -7.60 7.27
CA PHE A 110 -6.73 -6.15 7.32
C PHE A 110 -7.86 -5.41 6.61
N ALA A 111 -8.45 -5.96 5.54
CA ALA A 111 -9.64 -5.43 4.90
C ALA A 111 -10.83 -5.37 5.87
N LEU A 112 -11.11 -6.47 6.58
CA LEU A 112 -12.18 -6.53 7.57
C LEU A 112 -11.89 -5.64 8.80
N LEU A 113 -10.63 -5.61 9.24
CA LEU A 113 -10.20 -4.75 10.33
C LEU A 113 -10.42 -3.27 10.01
N THR A 114 -10.11 -2.87 8.77
CA THR A 114 -10.29 -1.50 8.29
C THR A 114 -11.77 -1.10 8.23
N LEU A 115 -12.67 -2.03 7.92
CA LEU A 115 -14.12 -1.78 7.99
C LEU A 115 -14.60 -1.55 9.42
N LYS A 116 -14.00 -2.23 10.42
CA LYS A 116 -14.37 -2.09 11.84
C LYS A 116 -13.74 -0.86 12.51
N PHE A 117 -12.48 -0.58 12.23
CA PHE A 117 -11.69 0.49 12.84
C PHE A 117 -11.25 1.54 11.81
N GLN A 118 -12.23 2.12 11.11
CA GLN A 118 -12.02 2.99 9.95
C GLN A 118 -11.04 4.13 10.22
N LYS A 119 -11.22 4.88 11.32
CA LYS A 119 -10.41 6.06 11.63
C LYS A 119 -8.92 5.71 11.81
N GLU A 120 -8.65 4.77 12.70
CA GLU A 120 -7.30 4.36 13.06
C GLU A 120 -6.58 3.71 11.87
N CYS A 121 -7.27 2.83 11.14
CA CYS A 121 -6.70 2.15 9.98
C CYS A 121 -6.41 3.11 8.82
N VAL A 122 -7.21 4.16 8.61
CA VAL A 122 -6.97 5.14 7.54
C VAL A 122 -5.79 6.06 7.87
N VAL A 123 -5.65 6.50 9.12
CA VAL A 123 -4.47 7.23 9.60
C VAL A 123 -3.20 6.39 9.39
N LEU A 124 -3.26 5.13 9.82
CA LEU A 124 -2.16 4.20 9.68
C LEU A 124 -1.83 3.91 8.20
N ALA A 125 -2.83 3.71 7.36
CA ALA A 125 -2.65 3.45 5.93
C ALA A 125 -2.05 4.65 5.18
N THR A 126 -2.55 5.86 5.41
CA THR A 126 -2.01 7.06 4.76
C THR A 126 -0.56 7.34 5.16
N SER A 127 -0.21 7.06 6.42
CA SER A 127 1.17 7.16 6.92
C SER A 127 2.09 6.10 6.28
N LEU A 128 1.58 4.89 6.08
CA LEU A 128 2.33 3.81 5.41
C LEU A 128 2.54 4.07 3.92
N ILE A 129 1.50 4.53 3.22
CA ILE A 129 1.58 4.90 1.81
C ILE A 129 2.53 6.09 1.62
N GLY A 130 2.43 7.13 2.45
CA GLY A 130 3.33 8.28 2.40
C GLY A 130 4.78 7.87 2.63
N GLY A 131 5.05 7.04 3.63
CA GLY A 131 6.37 6.48 3.87
C GLY A 131 6.88 5.63 2.70
N ALA A 132 6.01 4.82 2.10
CA ALA A 132 6.35 3.98 0.96
C ALA A 132 6.73 4.82 -0.28
N ILE A 133 6.01 5.92 -0.53
CA ILE A 133 6.34 6.85 -1.63
C ILE A 133 7.72 7.48 -1.40
N VAL A 134 7.97 8.05 -0.22
CA VAL A 134 9.27 8.68 0.09
C VAL A 134 10.42 7.69 0.01
N THR A 135 10.20 6.47 0.52
CA THR A 135 11.18 5.38 0.46
C THR A 135 11.43 4.95 -0.98
N SER A 136 10.38 4.79 -1.80
CA SER A 136 10.52 4.41 -3.21
C SER A 136 11.22 5.49 -4.03
N CYS A 137 10.93 6.77 -3.77
CA CYS A 137 11.66 7.88 -4.39
C CYS A 137 13.15 7.83 -4.04
N SER A 138 13.46 7.58 -2.77
CA SER A 138 14.85 7.41 -2.32
C SER A 138 15.50 6.21 -3.02
N ASP A 139 14.83 5.06 -3.02
CA ASP A 139 15.31 3.82 -3.67
C ASP A 139 15.56 4.01 -5.17
N TYR A 140 14.73 4.79 -5.87
CA TYR A 140 14.96 5.11 -7.28
C TYR A 140 16.27 5.85 -7.52
N PHE A 141 16.58 6.88 -6.71
CA PHE A 141 17.81 7.65 -6.86
C PHE A 141 19.07 6.87 -6.48
N LEU A 142 18.93 5.86 -5.62
CA LEU A 142 20.05 5.17 -5.00
C LEU A 142 20.34 3.83 -5.68
N GLU A 143 19.32 3.03 -5.97
CA GLU A 143 19.44 1.66 -6.51
C GLU A 143 18.48 1.37 -7.68
N ILE A 144 17.83 2.38 -8.28
CA ILE A 144 16.93 2.21 -9.46
C ILE A 144 15.77 1.21 -9.15
N LEU A 145 15.12 1.37 -8.00
CA LEU A 145 13.95 0.56 -7.57
C LEU A 145 14.25 -0.92 -7.29
N ARG A 146 15.46 -1.23 -6.80
CA ARG A 146 15.89 -2.61 -6.47
C ARG A 146 15.02 -3.25 -5.40
N MET A 147 14.47 -2.47 -4.46
CA MET A 147 13.54 -2.97 -3.44
C MET A 147 12.26 -3.52 -4.07
N VAL A 148 11.69 -2.79 -5.02
CA VAL A 148 10.44 -3.19 -5.70
C VAL A 148 10.67 -4.45 -6.52
N GLN A 149 11.81 -4.55 -7.18
CA GLN A 149 12.20 -5.75 -7.93
C GLN A 149 12.39 -6.96 -7.01
N TYR A 150 13.02 -6.79 -5.85
CA TYR A 150 13.19 -7.85 -4.86
C TYR A 150 11.83 -8.39 -4.38
N ILE A 151 10.90 -7.50 -4.03
CA ILE A 151 9.54 -7.89 -3.62
C ILE A 151 8.82 -8.61 -4.78
N TYR A 152 8.92 -8.08 -6.00
CA TYR A 152 8.31 -8.66 -7.20
C TYR A 152 8.83 -10.07 -7.50
N ASP A 153 10.14 -10.25 -7.49
CA ASP A 153 10.78 -11.55 -7.74
C ASP A 153 10.39 -12.56 -6.66
N ARG A 154 10.20 -12.10 -5.43
CA ARG A 154 9.75 -12.95 -4.32
C ARG A 154 8.34 -13.48 -4.53
N PHE A 155 7.41 -12.65 -5.00
CA PHE A 155 6.07 -13.11 -5.38
C PHE A 155 6.10 -14.12 -6.54
N ARG A 156 7.14 -14.11 -7.37
CA ARG A 156 7.34 -15.07 -8.47
C ARG A 156 8.20 -16.28 -8.09
N LEU A 157 8.61 -16.40 -6.83
CA LEU A 157 9.58 -17.41 -6.36
C LEU A 157 10.88 -17.42 -7.18
N ARG A 158 11.27 -16.27 -7.75
CA ARG A 158 12.51 -16.15 -8.49
C ARG A 158 13.64 -15.84 -7.52
N GLN A 159 14.81 -16.46 -7.73
CA GLN A 159 16.01 -16.10 -6.98
C GLN A 159 16.39 -14.66 -7.32
N SER A 160 16.23 -13.78 -6.35
CA SER A 160 16.70 -12.39 -6.41
C SER A 160 18.17 -12.34 -6.00
N ALA A 161 18.91 -11.35 -6.52
CA ALA A 161 20.25 -11.05 -6.04
C ALA A 161 20.22 -10.69 -4.55
N GLU A 162 21.25 -11.10 -3.79
CA GLU A 162 21.35 -10.80 -2.36
C GLU A 162 21.24 -9.30 -2.09
N LEU A 163 20.46 -8.95 -1.05
CA LEU A 163 20.28 -7.57 -0.60
C LEU A 163 21.60 -7.04 -0.03
N CYS A 164 22.04 -5.88 -0.50
CA CYS A 164 23.16 -5.17 0.10
C CYS A 164 22.77 -4.59 1.48
N TRP A 165 23.76 -4.25 2.31
CA TRP A 165 23.53 -3.53 3.58
C TRP A 165 22.69 -2.25 3.38
N TYR A 166 22.84 -1.62 2.21
CA TYR A 166 22.11 -0.44 1.82
C TYR A 166 20.60 -0.68 1.70
N SER A 167 20.19 -1.74 1.02
CA SER A 167 18.79 -2.09 0.84
C SER A 167 18.09 -2.36 2.19
N TRP A 168 18.81 -2.92 3.18
CA TRP A 168 18.30 -3.06 4.55
C TRP A 168 18.04 -1.72 5.24
N VAL A 169 18.89 -0.72 5.02
CA VAL A 169 18.66 0.64 5.53
C VAL A 169 17.41 1.23 4.90
N VAL A 170 17.22 1.10 3.58
CA VAL A 170 16.02 1.58 2.89
C VAL A 170 14.75 0.88 3.42
N PHE A 171 14.81 -0.43 3.69
CA PHE A 171 13.71 -1.15 4.36
C PHE A 171 13.41 -0.64 5.77
N GLY A 172 14.43 -0.23 6.53
CA GLY A 172 14.26 0.35 7.87
C GLY A 172 13.76 1.81 7.86
N VAL A 173 14.08 2.57 6.81
CA VAL A 173 13.64 3.96 6.64
C VAL A 173 12.12 4.04 6.45
N TRP A 174 11.54 3.09 5.73
CA TRP A 174 10.09 3.06 5.49
C TRP A 174 9.24 3.07 6.78
N PRO A 175 9.35 2.09 7.69
CA PRO A 175 8.58 2.08 8.93
C PRO A 175 8.91 3.28 9.82
N PHE A 176 10.14 3.80 9.78
CA PHE A 176 10.52 4.99 10.54
C PHE A 176 9.76 6.24 10.07
N ILE A 177 9.73 6.51 8.77
CA ILE A 177 8.99 7.64 8.19
C ILE A 177 7.49 7.47 8.44
N SER A 178 6.97 6.24 8.29
CA SER A 178 5.56 5.95 8.57
C SER A 178 5.19 6.16 10.03
N LEU A 179 6.08 5.85 10.98
CA LEU A 179 5.86 6.10 12.40
C LEU A 179 5.84 7.60 12.70
N ILE A 180 6.73 8.39 12.09
CA ILE A 180 6.70 9.85 12.20
C ILE A 180 5.39 10.40 11.64
N GLY A 181 4.99 9.97 10.44
CA GLY A 181 3.72 10.36 9.82
C GLY A 181 2.52 10.06 10.71
N MET A 182 2.51 8.88 11.31
CA MET A 182 1.46 8.44 12.22
C MET A 182 1.40 9.30 13.49
N LEU A 183 2.54 9.58 14.13
CA LEU A 183 2.60 10.47 15.31
C LEU A 183 2.10 11.88 15.00
N VAL A 184 2.50 12.42 13.85
CA VAL A 184 2.06 13.73 13.38
C VAL A 184 0.54 13.73 13.14
N GLN A 185 0.02 12.74 12.42
CA GLN A 185 -1.41 12.62 12.13
C GLN A 185 -2.23 12.41 13.41
N PHE A 186 -1.73 11.64 14.38
CA PHE A 186 -2.40 11.46 15.67
C PHE A 186 -2.42 12.74 16.50
N THR A 187 -1.31 13.47 16.56
CA THR A 187 -1.20 14.72 17.34
C THR A 187 -2.11 15.81 16.77
N ILE A 188 -2.25 15.86 15.45
CA ILE A 188 -3.16 16.80 14.77
C ILE A 188 -4.62 16.36 14.94
N THR A 189 -4.90 15.06 14.81
CA THR A 189 -6.26 14.50 14.91
C THR A 189 -6.81 14.50 16.34
N SER A 190 -5.96 14.42 17.36
CA SER A 190 -6.36 14.48 18.78
C SER A 190 -6.63 15.89 19.27
N ARG A 191 -6.16 16.92 18.55
CA ARG A 191 -6.37 18.35 18.87
C ARG A 191 -7.75 18.89 18.49
N GLY A 192 -8.72 18.02 18.21
CA GLY A 192 -10.13 18.39 18.07
C GLY A 192 -10.65 19.02 19.36
N TYR A 193 -10.73 20.36 19.35
CA TYR A 193 -11.10 21.21 20.46
C TYR A 193 -12.40 20.80 21.13
N ASN A 194 -12.37 20.86 22.46
CA ASN A 194 -13.49 20.70 23.38
C ASN A 194 -14.62 21.69 23.01
N HIS A 195 -15.83 21.20 22.75
CA HIS A 195 -17.02 22.05 22.56
C HIS A 195 -17.55 22.55 23.91
N LYS A 196 -16.76 23.37 24.60
CA LYS A 196 -17.19 24.20 25.73
C LYS A 196 -16.30 25.44 25.77
N ASP A 197 -16.72 26.46 25.02
CA ASP A 197 -16.84 27.86 25.45
C ASP A 197 -17.48 28.68 24.33
#